data_AF-A0A9P0LPA9-F1
#
_entry.id   AF-A0A9P0LPA9-F1
#
_cell.length_a   1.000
_cell.length_b   1.000
_cell.length_c   1.000
_cell.angle_alpha   90.00
_cell.angle_beta   90.00
_cell.angle_gamma   90.00
#
_symmetry.space_group_name_H-M   'P 1'
#
loop_
_entity.id
_entity.type
_entity.pdbx_description
1 polymer ?
#
loop_
_entity_poly.entity_id
_entity_poly.type
_entity_poly.pdbx_seq_one_letter_code
_entity_poly.pdbx_strand_id
1 'polypeptide(L)'
;MSFEIFVLAERMGHFDMMVFPSKEEEWLKVAEGFNNMWQFENCLGAVDGKHIAIKQPPGSGSYYYNYKGFFSVVLFAIVNANYEFTYVSCGTNGRISDGGVIKKTDFYNLLITDSLKLPQPVNMRGIQNKLPFVFIGDEAFSLMTNFMTP
;
A
#
# COMPACT_ATOMS: atom_id res chain seq x y z
N MET A 1 -14.69 2.02 12.12
CA MET A 1 -13.43 2.08 11.37
C MET A 1 -13.12 3.47 10.78
N SER A 2 -14.00 4.10 9.99
CA SER A 2 -13.74 5.43 9.40
C SER A 2 -13.54 6.58 10.42
N PHE A 3 -14.18 6.53 11.59
CA PHE A 3 -14.04 7.57 12.63
C PHE A 3 -12.77 7.42 13.47
N GLU A 4 -12.28 6.20 13.71
CA GLU A 4 -11.09 5.96 14.54
C GLU A 4 -9.80 6.37 13.82
N ILE A 5 -9.71 6.12 12.51
CA ILE A 5 -8.58 6.55 11.67
C ILE A 5 -8.48 8.08 11.66
N PHE A 6 -9.61 8.79 11.61
CA PHE A 6 -9.64 10.26 11.59
C PHE A 6 -9.16 10.86 12.92
N VAL A 7 -9.61 10.31 14.05
CA VAL A 7 -9.21 10.77 15.39
C VAL A 7 -7.73 10.48 15.68
N LEU A 8 -7.19 9.38 15.15
CA LEU A 8 -5.76 9.05 15.27
C LEU A 8 -4.88 9.99 14.42
N ALA A 9 -5.29 10.31 13.19
CA ALA A 9 -4.57 11.24 12.31
C ALA A 9 -4.55 12.69 12.85
N GLU A 10 -5.59 13.11 13.59
CA GLU A 10 -5.59 14.43 14.25
C GLU A 10 -4.72 14.50 15.51
N ARG A 11 -4.38 13.35 16.13
CA ARG A 11 -3.66 13.28 17.41
C ARG A 11 -2.23 12.77 17.33
N MET A 12 -1.86 12.09 16.26
CA MET A 12 -0.54 11.49 16.10
C MET A 12 0.11 11.98 14.80
N GLY A 13 1.44 12.08 14.81
CA GLY A 13 2.22 12.30 13.59
C GLY A 13 2.08 11.12 12.61
N HIS A 14 3.06 10.96 11.71
CA HIS A 14 3.13 9.79 10.84
C HIS A 14 3.01 8.50 11.65
N PHE A 15 2.11 7.61 11.25
CA PHE A 15 1.91 6.31 11.88
C PHE A 15 1.74 5.21 10.83
N ASP A 16 2.21 4.03 11.19
CA ASP A 16 2.09 2.80 10.42
C ASP A 16 1.32 1.76 11.25
N MET A 17 0.28 1.18 10.65
CA MET A 17 -0.45 0.04 11.18
C MET A 17 -0.18 -1.17 10.28
N MET A 18 0.59 -2.11 10.82
CA MET A 18 0.97 -3.34 10.12
C MET A 18 0.07 -4.49 10.56
N VAL A 19 -0.72 -5.01 9.63
CA VAL A 19 -1.53 -6.24 9.79
C VAL A 19 -1.10 -7.30 8.74
N PHE A 20 0.03 -7.10 8.06
CA PHE A 20 0.39 -7.89 6.90
C PHE A 20 0.92 -9.27 7.31
N PRO A 21 0.78 -10.28 6.42
CA PRO A 21 1.36 -11.61 6.58
C PRO A 21 2.84 -11.60 6.98
N SER A 22 3.19 -12.28 8.08
CA SER A 22 4.58 -12.36 8.59
C SER A 22 5.33 -13.61 8.11
N LYS A 23 4.64 -14.47 7.36
CA LYS A 23 5.08 -15.77 6.87
C LYS A 23 4.65 -15.98 5.43
N GLU A 24 5.44 -16.75 4.69
CA GLU A 24 5.17 -17.14 3.31
C GLU A 24 3.79 -17.79 3.14
N GLU A 25 3.39 -18.69 4.06
CA GLU A 25 2.08 -19.37 4.04
C GLU A 25 0.89 -18.40 4.12
N GLU A 26 1.05 -17.28 4.83
CA GLU A 26 0.00 -16.27 4.96
C GLU A 26 -0.12 -15.44 3.66
N TRP A 27 1.01 -15.17 2.99
CA TRP A 27 1.01 -14.55 1.66
C TRP A 27 0.35 -15.44 0.61
N LEU A 28 0.60 -16.75 0.66
CA LEU A 28 -0.03 -17.71 -0.24
C LEU A 28 -1.56 -17.72 -0.08
N LYS A 29 -2.07 -17.57 1.15
CA LYS A 29 -3.53 -17.43 1.39
C LYS A 29 -4.11 -16.16 0.77
N VAL A 30 -3.36 -15.04 0.82
CA VAL A 30 -3.79 -13.80 0.17
C VAL A 30 -3.85 -14.00 -1.35
N ALA A 31 -2.82 -14.60 -1.94
CA ALA A 31 -2.78 -14.90 -3.37
C ALA A 31 -3.88 -15.86 -3.82
N GLU A 32 -4.18 -16.89 -3.02
CA GLU A 32 -5.30 -17.78 -3.26
C GLU A 32 -6.65 -17.03 -3.24
N GLY A 33 -6.83 -16.10 -2.30
CA GLY A 33 -8.00 -15.23 -2.26
C GLY A 33 -8.19 -14.42 -3.55
N PHE A 34 -7.10 -13.80 -4.05
CA PHE A 34 -7.15 -13.04 -5.30
C PHE A 34 -7.43 -13.93 -6.51
N ASN A 35 -6.81 -15.11 -6.57
CA ASN A 35 -7.07 -16.05 -7.65
C ASN A 35 -8.54 -16.49 -7.66
N ASN A 36 -9.08 -16.89 -6.50
CA ASN A 36 -10.44 -17.41 -6.40
C ASN A 36 -11.51 -16.34 -6.72
N MET A 37 -11.34 -15.11 -6.22
CA MET A 37 -12.35 -14.06 -6.37
C MET A 37 -12.20 -13.21 -7.63
N TRP A 38 -10.95 -12.92 -8.01
CA TRP A 38 -10.62 -11.93 -9.03
C TRP A 38 -9.92 -12.54 -10.25
N GLN A 39 -9.70 -13.87 -10.25
CA GLN A 39 -8.99 -14.60 -11.32
C GLN A 39 -7.60 -14.00 -11.61
N PHE A 40 -6.96 -13.48 -10.56
CA PHE A 40 -5.63 -12.89 -10.62
C PHE A 40 -4.68 -13.72 -9.76
N GLU A 41 -3.89 -14.57 -10.43
CA GLU A 41 -2.89 -15.40 -9.79
C GLU A 41 -1.75 -14.55 -9.20
N ASN A 42 -1.11 -15.04 -8.13
CA ASN A 42 0.07 -14.44 -7.52
C ASN A 42 -0.06 -12.98 -7.01
N CYS A 43 -1.27 -12.45 -6.84
CA CYS A 43 -1.47 -11.13 -6.22
C CYS A 43 -1.37 -11.18 -4.70
N LEU A 44 -0.52 -10.33 -4.13
CA LEU A 44 -0.30 -10.24 -2.68
C LEU A 44 -1.07 -9.10 -2.03
N GLY A 45 -1.71 -8.25 -2.82
CA GLY A 45 -2.47 -7.12 -2.32
C GLY A 45 -2.69 -6.07 -3.39
N ALA A 46 -3.80 -5.35 -3.26
CA ALA A 46 -4.07 -4.15 -4.03
C ALA A 46 -3.70 -2.91 -3.21
N VAL A 47 -3.04 -1.95 -3.85
CA VAL A 47 -2.42 -0.79 -3.21
C VAL A 47 -3.07 0.48 -3.75
N ASP A 48 -3.41 1.40 -2.85
CA ASP A 48 -3.98 2.69 -3.21
C ASP A 48 -3.53 3.80 -2.25
N GLY A 49 -3.50 5.03 -2.78
CA GLY A 49 -3.22 6.26 -2.06
C GLY A 49 -4.44 7.16 -1.99
N LYS A 50 -4.70 7.77 -0.83
CA LYS A 50 -5.82 8.70 -0.65
C LYS A 50 -5.44 9.91 0.16
N HIS A 51 -5.72 11.10 -0.38
CA HIS A 51 -5.64 12.34 0.37
C HIS A 51 -6.80 12.45 1.37
N ILE A 52 -6.47 12.50 2.66
CA ILE A 52 -7.39 12.83 3.74
C ILE A 52 -7.31 14.34 3.99
N ALA A 53 -8.42 15.04 3.83
CA ALA A 53 -8.48 16.48 4.07
C ALA A 53 -8.24 16.79 5.55
N ILE A 54 -7.42 17.80 5.80
CA ILE A 54 -7.13 18.31 7.15
C ILE A 54 -7.35 19.82 7.20
N LYS A 55 -7.55 20.35 8.41
CA LYS A 55 -7.39 21.78 8.64
C LYS A 55 -5.90 22.13 8.52
N GLN A 56 -5.58 23.27 7.90
CA GLN A 56 -4.20 23.76 7.83
C GLN A 56 -3.58 23.84 9.23
N PRO A 57 -2.48 23.13 9.50
CA PRO A 57 -1.78 23.27 10.76
C PRO A 57 -1.17 24.68 10.89
N PRO A 58 -1.20 25.31 12.07
CA PRO A 58 -0.64 26.65 12.26
C PRO A 58 0.84 26.72 11.83
N GLY A 59 1.19 27.73 11.05
CA GLY A 59 2.58 27.93 10.60
C GLY A 59 3.07 26.95 9.53
N SER A 60 2.24 26.04 9.01
CA SER A 60 2.69 25.04 8.03
C SER A 60 2.95 25.58 6.62
N GLY A 61 2.56 26.82 6.33
CA GLY A 61 2.53 27.36 4.97
C GLY A 61 1.76 26.40 4.04
N SER A 62 2.33 26.11 2.87
CA SER A 62 1.78 25.17 1.88
C SER A 62 2.26 23.72 2.05
N TYR A 63 2.88 23.36 3.18
CA TYR A 63 3.50 22.04 3.36
C TYR A 63 2.50 20.87 3.21
N TYR A 64 1.25 21.06 3.63
CA TYR A 64 0.17 20.07 3.48
C TYR A 64 -0.75 20.35 2.28
N TYR A 65 -0.50 21.43 1.53
CA TYR A 65 -1.37 21.84 0.43
C TYR A 65 -1.10 20.95 -0.79
N ASN A 66 -2.11 20.20 -1.22
CA ASN A 66 -2.00 19.25 -2.31
C ASN A 66 -2.32 19.90 -3.67
N TYR A 67 -2.06 19.14 -4.74
CA TYR A 67 -2.35 19.56 -6.12
C TYR A 67 -3.85 19.72 -6.42
N LYS A 68 -4.73 19.16 -5.58
CA LYS A 68 -6.20 19.26 -5.68
C LYS A 68 -6.74 20.52 -5.00
N GLY A 69 -5.89 21.39 -4.46
CA GLY A 69 -6.29 22.68 -3.90
C GLY A 69 -6.80 22.64 -2.47
N PHE A 70 -6.44 21.62 -1.68
CA PHE A 70 -6.78 21.55 -0.26
C PHE A 70 -5.63 21.03 0.61
N PHE A 71 -5.68 21.28 1.91
CA PHE A 71 -4.71 20.74 2.86
C PHE A 71 -5.03 19.28 3.17
N SER A 72 -4.04 18.40 3.09
CA SER A 72 -4.24 16.97 3.32
C SER A 72 -3.01 16.28 3.90
N VAL A 73 -3.25 15.12 4.48
CA VAL A 73 -2.26 14.05 4.64
C VAL A 73 -2.59 12.91 3.69
N VAL A 74 -1.59 12.11 3.34
CA VAL A 74 -1.77 10.91 2.51
C VAL A 74 -1.99 9.71 3.42
N LEU A 75 -3.03 8.95 3.07
CA LEU A 75 -3.28 7.58 3.52
C LEU A 75 -2.79 6.66 2.41
N PHE A 76 -1.87 5.76 2.72
CA PHE A 76 -1.46 4.68 1.84
C PHE A 76 -1.97 3.37 2.45
N ALA A 77 -2.57 2.50 1.65
CA ALA A 77 -3.12 1.25 2.15
C ALA A 77 -2.91 0.10 1.18
N ILE A 78 -2.79 -1.10 1.75
CA ILE A 78 -2.80 -2.38 1.03
C ILE A 78 -4.01 -3.16 1.52
N VAL A 79 -4.75 -3.75 0.59
CA VAL A 79 -5.93 -4.58 0.89
C VAL A 79 -5.80 -5.97 0.28
N ASN A 80 -6.42 -6.96 0.93
CA ASN A 80 -6.56 -8.31 0.38
C ASN A 80 -7.78 -8.42 -0.55
N ALA A 81 -8.01 -9.63 -1.08
CA ALA A 81 -9.13 -9.91 -1.99
C ALA A 81 -10.53 -9.67 -1.38
N ASN A 82 -10.65 -9.66 -0.05
CA ASN A 82 -11.89 -9.38 0.69
C ASN A 82 -12.08 -7.90 1.01
N TYR A 83 -11.24 -7.00 0.47
CA TYR A 83 -11.21 -5.57 0.79
C TYR A 83 -10.85 -5.26 2.25
N GLU A 84 -10.15 -6.18 2.92
CA GLU A 84 -9.66 -5.97 4.27
C GLU A 84 -8.26 -5.36 4.23
N PHE A 85 -8.02 -4.34 5.08
CA PHE A 85 -6.71 -3.71 5.18
C PHE A 85 -5.68 -4.69 5.75
N THR A 86 -4.60 -4.92 5.00
CA THR A 86 -3.43 -5.67 5.45
C THR A 86 -2.28 -4.73 5.82
N TYR A 87 -2.29 -3.50 5.32
CA TYR A 87 -1.35 -2.46 5.73
C TYR A 87 -1.99 -1.09 5.59
N VAL A 88 -1.71 -0.20 6.54
CA VAL A 88 -2.11 1.21 6.46
C VAL A 88 -0.97 2.08 6.97
N SER A 89 -0.60 3.09 6.18
CA SER A 89 0.32 4.16 6.54
C SER A 89 -0.40 5.50 6.41
N CYS A 90 -0.29 6.37 7.39
CA CYS A 90 -0.94 7.68 7.35
C CYS A 90 -0.10 8.77 8.00
N GLY A 91 -0.20 10.00 7.49
CA GLY A 91 0.42 11.18 8.08
C GLY A 91 1.57 11.77 7.25
N THR A 92 1.90 11.16 6.11
CA THR A 92 2.75 11.81 5.11
C THR A 92 2.05 13.07 4.57
N ASN A 93 2.78 14.19 4.45
CA ASN A 93 2.17 15.44 4.01
C ASN A 93 1.59 15.33 2.58
N GLY A 94 0.43 15.95 2.35
CA GLY A 94 -0.32 15.87 1.10
C GLY A 94 0.30 16.56 -0.10
N ARG A 95 1.48 17.18 0.04
CA ARG A 95 2.23 17.72 -1.11
C ARG A 95 2.97 16.61 -1.88
N ILE A 96 3.21 15.47 -1.25
CA ILE A 96 3.92 14.34 -1.85
C ILE A 96 2.93 13.52 -2.68
N SER A 97 3.36 13.08 -3.87
CA SER A 97 2.59 12.18 -4.74
C SER A 97 2.52 10.77 -4.17
N ASP A 98 1.52 9.97 -4.60
CA ASP A 98 1.32 8.61 -4.10
C ASP A 98 2.58 7.71 -4.28
N GLY A 99 3.25 7.80 -5.43
CA GLY A 99 4.54 7.13 -5.66
C GLY A 99 5.72 7.65 -4.84
N GLY A 100 5.62 8.86 -4.28
CA GLY A 100 6.57 9.38 -3.30
C GLY A 100 6.28 8.93 -1.87
N VAL A 101 5.01 8.63 -1.56
CA VAL A 101 4.57 8.16 -0.25
C VAL A 101 5.02 6.75 0.01
N ILE A 102 4.90 5.84 -0.97
CA ILE A 102 5.32 4.43 -0.81
C ILE A 102 6.76 4.32 -0.28
N LYS A 103 7.70 5.13 -0.78
CA LYS A 103 9.12 5.09 -0.36
C LYS A 103 9.36 5.48 1.10
N LYS A 104 8.35 6.07 1.76
CA LYS A 104 8.39 6.46 3.18
C LYS A 104 7.70 5.45 4.08
N THR A 105 7.10 4.40 3.52
CA THR A 105 6.37 3.37 4.25
C THR A 105 7.32 2.29 4.77
N ASP A 106 7.00 1.73 5.93
CA ASP A 106 7.68 0.53 6.44
C ASP A 106 7.52 -0.65 5.47
N PHE A 107 6.37 -0.74 4.78
CA PHE A 107 6.15 -1.70 3.71
C PHE A 107 7.25 -1.67 2.65
N TYR A 108 7.57 -0.49 2.13
CA TYR A 108 8.60 -0.35 1.10
C TYR A 108 9.98 -0.74 1.62
N ASN A 109 10.32 -0.36 2.86
CA ASN A 109 11.58 -0.76 3.49
C ASN A 109 11.68 -2.28 3.58
N LEU A 110 10.63 -2.95 4.07
CA LEU A 110 10.60 -4.41 4.20
C LEU A 110 10.61 -5.13 2.84
N LEU A 111 10.01 -4.51 1.81
CA LEU A 111 10.03 -5.03 0.44
C LEU A 111 11.44 -5.01 -0.14
N ILE A 112 12.15 -3.88 -0.03
CA ILE A 112 13.50 -3.74 -0.62
C ILE A 112 14.58 -4.50 0.16
N THR A 113 14.36 -4.77 1.45
CA THR A 113 15.29 -5.56 2.29
C THR A 113 14.94 -7.06 2.31
N ASP A 114 14.02 -7.51 1.44
CA ASP A 114 13.55 -8.89 1.36
C ASP A 114 13.09 -9.47 2.71
N SER A 115 12.50 -8.61 3.55
CA SER A 115 12.10 -8.94 4.93
C SER A 115 10.60 -9.25 5.06
N LEU A 116 9.82 -9.05 3.99
CA LEU A 116 8.41 -9.43 3.91
C LEU A 116 8.20 -10.95 3.80
N LYS A 117 9.25 -11.74 3.53
CA LYS A 117 9.18 -13.21 3.33
C LYS A 117 8.17 -13.60 2.25
N LEU A 118 8.26 -12.93 1.10
CA LEU A 118 7.38 -13.21 -0.02
C LEU A 118 7.66 -14.61 -0.58
N PRO A 119 6.64 -15.32 -1.10
CA PRO A 119 6.84 -16.61 -1.73
C PRO A 119 7.72 -16.49 -2.98
N GLN A 120 8.47 -17.56 -3.25
CA GLN A 120 9.33 -17.61 -4.44
C GLN A 120 8.50 -17.66 -5.73
N PRO A 121 9.01 -17.11 -6.85
CA PRO A 121 8.32 -17.17 -8.14
C PRO A 121 7.92 -18.59 -8.55
N VAL A 122 6.69 -18.76 -9.03
CA VAL A 122 6.10 -20.06 -9.39
C VAL A 122 5.85 -20.16 -10.89
N ASN A 123 5.87 -21.40 -11.41
CA ASN A 123 5.48 -21.66 -12.80
C ASN A 123 3.97 -21.59 -12.93
N MET A 124 3.47 -20.74 -13.82
CA MET A 124 2.05 -20.73 -14.19
C MET A 124 1.79 -21.64 -15.39
N ARG A 125 0.58 -22.19 -15.47
CA ARG A 125 0.19 -23.03 -16.60
C ARG A 125 0.28 -22.24 -17.90
N GLY A 126 1.02 -22.77 -18.87
CA GLY A 126 1.18 -22.16 -20.19
C GLY A 126 2.26 -21.08 -20.29
N ILE A 127 2.99 -20.79 -19.21
CA ILE A 127 4.09 -19.81 -19.20
C ILE A 127 5.40 -20.54 -18.91
N GLN A 128 6.40 -20.35 -19.78
CA GLN A 128 7.71 -21.02 -19.62
C GLN A 128 8.56 -20.41 -18.50
N ASN A 129 8.29 -19.16 -18.14
CA ASN A 129 9.02 -18.43 -17.10
C ASN A 129 8.28 -18.48 -15.76
N LYS A 130 9.04 -18.53 -14.67
CA LYS A 130 8.50 -18.34 -13.33
C LYS A 130 7.99 -16.91 -13.18
N LEU A 131 6.76 -16.76 -12.71
CA LEU A 131 6.17 -15.46 -12.44
C LEU A 131 6.28 -15.12 -10.96
N PRO A 132 6.70 -13.88 -10.64
CA PRO A 132 6.80 -13.45 -9.26
C PRO A 132 5.41 -13.26 -8.64
N PHE A 133 5.40 -13.16 -7.31
CA PHE A 133 4.27 -12.64 -6.57
C PHE A 133 4.33 -11.10 -6.55
N VAL A 134 3.21 -10.45 -6.81
CA VAL A 134 3.15 -9.02 -7.08
C VAL A 134 2.07 -8.32 -6.26
N PHE A 135 2.31 -7.08 -5.89
CA PHE A 135 1.30 -6.12 -5.45
C PHE A 135 0.82 -5.35 -6.68
N ILE A 136 -0.48 -5.08 -6.75
CA ILE A 136 -1.09 -4.30 -7.84
C ILE A 136 -1.41 -2.89 -7.33
N GLY A 137 -1.17 -1.88 -8.15
CA GLY A 137 -1.51 -0.48 -7.81
C GLY A 137 -1.74 0.35 -9.06
N ASP A 138 -2.06 1.63 -8.86
CA ASP A 138 -2.21 2.57 -9.97
C ASP A 138 -0.85 3.01 -10.56
N GLU A 139 -0.89 3.71 -11.71
CA GLU A 139 0.30 4.23 -12.40
C GLU A 139 1.12 5.22 -11.55
N ALA A 140 0.58 5.74 -10.45
CA ALA A 140 1.30 6.65 -9.59
C ALA A 140 2.44 5.92 -8.84
N PHE A 141 2.39 4.58 -8.73
CA PHE A 141 3.45 3.76 -8.16
C PHE A 141 4.45 3.30 -9.23
N SER A 142 5.74 3.36 -8.90
CA SER A 142 6.79 2.90 -9.83
C SER A 142 6.79 1.38 -9.96
N LEU A 143 6.91 0.88 -11.19
CA LEU A 143 7.09 -0.55 -11.47
C LEU A 143 8.31 -1.13 -10.76
N MET A 144 8.13 -2.29 -10.14
CA MET A 144 9.18 -3.07 -9.47
C MET A 144 8.92 -4.56 -9.71
N THR A 145 9.92 -5.41 -9.43
CA THR A 145 9.77 -6.87 -9.60
C THR A 145 8.53 -7.45 -8.91
N ASN A 146 8.15 -6.89 -7.77
CA ASN A 146 6.97 -7.27 -6.98
C ASN A 146 5.86 -6.22 -7.02
N PHE A 147 5.89 -5.25 -7.94
CA PHE A 147 4.88 -4.19 -8.04
C PHE A 147 4.46 -3.97 -9.49
N MET A 148 3.18 -4.22 -9.78
CA MET A 148 2.60 -4.15 -11.11
C MET A 148 1.60 -3.00 -11.19
N THR A 149 1.69 -2.20 -12.25
CA THR A 149 0.69 -1.22 -12.64
C THR A 149 0.03 -1.70 -13.93
N PRO A 150 -1.31 -1.69 -14.04
CA PRO A 150 -2.03 -2.03 -15.28
C PRO A 150 -1.62 -1.18 -16.49
#